data_AF-A0A5J4J3L4-F1
#
_entry.id   AF-A0A5J4J3L4-F1
#
_cell.length_a   1.000
_cell.length_b   1.000
_cell.length_c   1.000
_cell.angle_alpha   90.00
_cell.angle_beta   90.00
_cell.angle_gamma   90.00
#
_symmetry.space_group_name_H-M   'P 1'
#
loop_
_entity.id
_entity.type
_entity.pdbx_description
1 polymer ?
#
loop_
_entity_poly.entity_id
_entity_poly.type
_entity_poly.pdbx_seq_one_letter_code
_entity_poly.pdbx_strand_id
1 'polypeptide(L)' 'MNGWIKWLAMLLLLTGLYRNRYRIFNAVLGYGLIRKWAVTAAMRIPGIRSRFIQSAFQ' A
#
# COMPACT_ATOMS: atom_id res chain seq x y z
N MET A 1 15.23 17.31 -14.91
CA MET A 1 14.91 15.86 -14.88
C MET A 1 13.73 15.61 -15.81
N ASN A 2 13.99 15.11 -17.02
CA ASN A 2 12.99 15.02 -18.10
C ASN A 2 11.78 14.19 -17.67
N GLY A 3 10.57 14.71 -17.89
CA GLY A 3 9.31 14.04 -17.49
C GLY A 3 9.17 12.63 -18.05
N TRP A 4 9.76 12.37 -19.22
CA TRP A 4 9.81 11.06 -19.87
C TRP A 4 10.58 9.98 -19.09
N ILE A 5 11.64 10.36 -18.38
CA ILE A 5 12.41 9.43 -17.54
C ILE A 5 11.59 8.94 -16.35
N LYS A 6 10.68 9.77 -15.81
CA LYS A 6 9.78 9.37 -14.71
C LYS A 6 8.82 8.28 -15.16
N TRP A 7 8.25 8.41 -16.36
CA TRP A 7 7.34 7.42 -16.94
C TRP A 7 8.05 6.11 -17.28
N LEU A 8 9.25 6.17 -17.87
CA LEU A 8 10.08 4.99 -18.13
C LEU A 8 10.47 4.25 -16.84
N ALA A 9 10.90 4.98 -15.81
CA ALA A 9 11.22 4.41 -14.50
C ALA A 9 10.00 3.79 -13.84
N MET A 10 8.82 4.42 -13.95
CA MET A 10 7.56 3.88 -13.41
C MET A 10 7.14 2.59 -14.12
N LEU A 11 7.33 2.50 -15.44
CA LEU A 11 7.02 1.32 -16.24
C LEU A 11 8.00 0.16 -15.95
N LEU A 12 9.29 0.46 -15.78
CA LEU A 12 10.31 -0.50 -15.33
C LEU A 12 10.03 -1.01 -13.92
N LEU A 13 9.60 -0.14 -13.01
CA LEU A 13 9.13 -0.53 -11.69
C LEU A 13 7.91 -1.45 -11.80
N LEU A 14 6.87 -1.08 -12.55
CA LEU A 14 5.65 -1.89 -12.73
C LEU A 14 5.93 -3.29 -13.30
N THR A 15 6.83 -3.39 -14.28
CA THR A 15 7.20 -4.67 -14.91
C THR A 15 8.05 -5.55 -13.99
N GLY A 16 9.02 -4.96 -13.27
CA GLY A 16 9.74 -5.65 -12.20
C GLY A 16 8.80 -6.09 -11.08
N LEU A 17 7.78 -5.27 -10.77
CA LEU A 17 6.78 -5.57 -9.78
C LEU A 17 5.91 -6.77 -10.17
N TYR A 18 5.58 -6.88 -11.47
CA TYR A 18 4.77 -7.95 -12.04
C TYR A 18 5.48 -9.31 -12.09
N ARG A 19 6.81 -9.33 -12.15
CA ARG A 19 7.58 -10.60 -12.14
C ARG A 19 7.72 -11.16 -10.72
N ASN A 20 7.78 -10.29 -9.72
CA ASN A 20 8.00 -10.66 -8.32
C ASN A 20 6.74 -10.46 -7.46
N ARG A 21 5.54 -10.55 -8.05
CA ARG A 21 4.25 -10.14 -7.44
C ARG A 21 4.14 -10.56 -5.99
N TYR A 22 4.33 -11.85 -5.72
CA TYR A 22 4.17 -12.41 -4.39
C TYR A 22 5.25 -11.94 -3.39
N ARG A 23 6.51 -11.80 -3.83
CA ARG A 23 7.59 -11.28 -2.96
C ARG A 23 7.41 -9.81 -2.62
N ILE A 24 6.91 -9.03 -3.57
CA ILE A 24 6.65 -7.61 -3.37
C ILE A 24 5.44 -7.41 -2.49
N PHE A 25 4.34 -8.09 -2.75
CA PHE A 25 3.18 -8.02 -1.86
C PHE A 25 3.59 -8.42 -0.43
N ASN A 26 4.41 -9.46 -0.28
CA ASN A 26 4.88 -9.86 1.05
C ASN A 26 5.84 -8.84 1.68
N ALA A 27 6.72 -8.21 0.89
CA ALA A 27 7.58 -7.13 1.37
C ALA A 27 6.80 -5.86 1.73
N VAL A 28 5.81 -5.48 0.90
CA VAL A 28 4.92 -4.33 1.09
C VAL A 28 4.03 -4.54 2.31
N LEU A 29 3.42 -5.72 2.45
CA LEU A 29 2.56 -6.07 3.58
C LEU A 29 3.36 -6.36 4.86
N GLY A 30 4.59 -6.87 4.74
CA GLY A 30 5.53 -7.08 5.84
C GLY A 30 6.19 -5.80 6.34
N TYR A 31 6.16 -4.72 5.54
CA TYR A 31 6.70 -3.43 5.95
C TYR A 31 5.73 -2.74 6.91
N GLY A 32 6.10 -2.71 8.19
CA GLY A 32 5.27 -2.13 9.26
C GLY A 32 4.84 -0.68 9.03
N LEU A 33 5.60 0.08 8.23
CA LEU A 33 5.23 1.44 7.82
C LEU A 33 4.02 1.45 6.89
N ILE A 34 3.96 0.58 5.87
CA ILE A 34 2.82 0.52 4.94
C ILE A 34 1.55 0.14 5.70
N ARG A 35 1.64 -0.82 6.62
CA ARG A 35 0.55 -1.17 7.53
C ARG A 35 0.09 0.03 8.37
N LYS A 36 1.02 0.77 8.98
CA LYS A 36 0.71 1.96 9.80
C LYS A 36 0.01 3.04 8.97
N TRP A 37 0.49 3.29 7.75
CA TRP A 37 -0.13 4.22 6.81
C TRP A 37 -1.54 3.78 6.41
N ALA A 38 -1.72 2.51 6.04
CA ALA A 38 -3.02 1.97 5.68
C ALA A 38 -4.02 2.05 6.83
N VAL A 39 -3.63 1.66 8.04
CA VAL A 39 -4.49 1.74 9.25
C VAL A 39 -4.81 3.20 9.59
N THR A 40 -3.83 4.10 9.52
CA THR A 40 -4.06 5.52 9.82
C THR A 40 -5.00 6.16 8.80
N ALA A 41 -4.87 5.82 7.52
CA ALA A 41 -5.76 6.28 6.46
C ALA A 41 -7.19 5.73 6.66
N ALA A 42 -7.33 4.44 6.98
CA ALA A 42 -8.62 3.82 7.27
C ALA A 42 -9.30 4.43 8.51
N MET A 43 -8.53 4.72 9.57
CA MET A 43 -9.04 5.32 10.81
C MET A 43 -9.46 6.79 10.66
N ARG A 44 -9.01 7.50 9.62
CA ARG A 44 -9.45 8.86 9.29
C ARG A 44 -10.86 8.91 8.69
N ILE A 45 -11.36 7.79 8.17
CA ILE A 45 -12.69 7.71 7.56
C ILE A 45 -13.70 7.31 8.64
N PRO A 46 -14.66 8.19 9.03
CA PRO A 46 -15.53 7.95 10.18
C PRO A 46 -16.39 6.70 10.05
N GLY A 47 -16.87 6.38 8.84
CA GLY A 47 -17.68 5.17 8.59
C GLY A 47 -16.89 3.86 8.56
N ILE A 48 -15.59 3.91 8.25
CA ILE A 48 -14.70 2.73 8.30
C ILE A 48 -14.22 2.53 9.73
N ARG A 49 -13.82 3.61 10.41
CA ARG A 49 -13.39 3.59 11.82
C ARG A 49 -14.43 2.93 12.72
N SER A 50 -15.70 3.33 12.64
CA SER A 50 -16.75 2.78 13.51
C SER A 50 -16.93 1.28 13.32
N ARG A 51 -16.95 0.81 12.07
CA ARG A 51 -17.03 -0.61 11.74
C ARG A 51 -15.80 -1.39 12.19
N PHE A 52 -14.60 -0.82 11.98
CA PHE A 52 -13.35 -1.47 12.36
C PHE A 52 -13.21 -1.63 13.88
N ILE A 53 -13.57 -0.60 14.64
CA ILE A 53 -13.60 -0.66 16.11
C ILE A 53 -14.66 -1.66 16.55
N GLN A 54 -15.87 -1.62 15.98
CA GLN A 54 -16.93 -2.56 16.33
C GLN A 54 -16.53 -4.02 16.06
N SER A 55 -15.89 -4.32 14.93
CA SER A 55 -15.41 -5.67 14.60
C SER A 55 -14.17 -6.12 15.40
N ALA A 56 -13.36 -5.19 15.91
CA ALA A 56 -12.15 -5.52 16.67
C ALA A 56 -12.41 -5.74 18.17
N PHE A 57 -13.50 -5.17 18.70
CA PHE A 57 -13.89 -5.24 20.11
C PHE A 57 -15.10 -6.15 20.38
N GLN A 58 -15.59 -6.86 19.36
CA GLN A 58 -16.54 -7.99 19.49
C GLN A 58 -15.76 -9.31 19.57
#